data_AF-A0A3T1D1W2-F1
#
_entry.id   AF-A0A3T1D1W2-F1
#
_cell.length_a   1.000
_cell.length_b   1.000
_cell.length_c   1.000
_cell.angle_alpha   90.00
_cell.angle_beta   90.00
_cell.angle_gamma   90.00
#
_symmetry.space_group_name_H-M   'P 1'
#
loop_
_entity.id
_entity.type
_entity.pdbx_description
1 polymer ?
#
loop_
_entity_poly.entity_id
_entity_poly.type
_entity_poly.pdbx_seq_one_letter_code
_entity_poly.pdbx_strand_id
1 'polypeptide(L)'
;MEVKRDVRRRLLIIIYTVLIFAASGLLFQWDTETGIILFFAMLIPLVGLMRWPNSPKLLFIGFVVMVIGKLVYVQTLNPLRGPDEKHYYEQVVAFADLGSFFNFAWEHIVTNWSNASAYPVYGMLYMPFFKGMQIDHPLTIVVFNTLIFLVVVQQTYQLCRDHFNYPLPELTDNKFRSWIIFGLLISPSFMFMSSLFAKDVTCALLGMYGALLLIRKKYIWFIIVLLYATGLRDYAFVYTVGIYLLYKGHLKTAFTFTVGAAGIVFLFTGFSGVINAGLLTLFLFLSPNPFNPANWDPVMMYRTAEALFMSLSIAGAVMVYINAPETRKFYKIVLFVLFTYACTLILVGYVTIVTRELDYGVGTIGDNMVRKKLPILPLLYVFSAYTMVWLGKLTRPKRVHKEVLSCEEGISSGELKPYSASLRSP
;
A
#
# COMPACT_ATOMS: atom_id res chain seq x y z
N MET A 1 -27.98 16.65 4.72
CA MET A 1 -28.29 15.31 5.30
C MET A 1 -27.11 14.33 5.16
N GLU A 2 -26.30 14.41 4.11
CA GLU A 2 -25.14 13.51 3.89
C GLU A 2 -23.98 13.69 4.88
N VAL A 3 -23.65 14.92 5.28
CA VAL A 3 -22.56 15.22 6.25
C VAL A 3 -22.81 14.54 7.60
N LYS A 4 -24.04 14.61 8.13
CA LYS A 4 -24.42 13.93 9.39
C LYS A 4 -24.31 12.40 9.29
N ARG A 5 -24.61 11.82 8.12
CA ARG A 5 -24.46 10.37 7.89
C ARG A 5 -22.98 9.95 7.85
N ASP A 6 -22.09 10.78 7.31
CA ASP A 6 -20.65 10.48 7.27
C ASP A 6 -20.01 10.52 8.67
N VAL A 7 -20.35 11.53 9.50
CA VAL A 7 -19.82 11.63 10.88
C VAL A 7 -20.25 10.44 11.73
N ARG A 8 -21.54 10.08 11.73
CA ARG A 8 -22.05 8.91 12.48
C ARG A 8 -21.34 7.62 12.07
N ARG A 9 -21.10 7.43 10.77
CA ARG A 9 -20.39 6.25 10.26
C ARG A 9 -18.93 6.21 10.72
N ARG A 10 -18.20 7.33 10.64
CA ARG A 10 -16.82 7.40 11.11
C ARG A 10 -16.72 7.06 12.60
N LEU A 11 -17.66 7.58 13.39
CA LEU A 11 -17.77 7.24 14.81
C LEU A 11 -18.03 5.74 15.01
N LEU A 12 -18.98 5.15 14.27
CA LEU A 12 -19.25 3.71 14.32
C LEU A 12 -18.02 2.86 13.96
N ILE A 13 -17.25 3.25 12.94
CA ILE A 13 -16.01 2.56 12.57
C ILE A 13 -15.01 2.62 13.74
N ILE A 14 -14.82 3.78 14.36
CA ILE A 14 -13.90 3.94 15.49
C ILE A 14 -14.35 3.06 16.67
N ILE A 15 -15.62 3.16 17.07
CA ILE A 15 -16.19 2.37 18.15
C ILE A 15 -16.03 0.87 17.86
N TYR A 16 -16.38 0.44 16.65
CA TYR A 16 -16.31 -0.97 16.28
C TYR A 16 -14.86 -1.48 16.23
N THR A 17 -13.90 -0.67 15.77
CA THR A 17 -12.47 -1.04 15.82
C THR A 17 -12.00 -1.18 17.27
N VAL A 18 -12.39 -0.28 18.18
CA VAL A 18 -12.07 -0.39 19.61
C VAL A 18 -12.69 -1.66 20.22
N LEU A 19 -13.93 -1.97 19.86
CA LEU A 19 -14.61 -3.20 20.31
C LEU A 19 -13.93 -4.46 19.79
N ILE A 20 -13.55 -4.51 18.51
CA ILE A 20 -12.76 -5.63 17.95
C ILE A 20 -11.48 -5.79 18.75
N PHE A 21 -10.78 -4.69 19.05
CA PHE A 21 -9.56 -4.72 19.84
C PHE A 21 -9.83 -5.33 21.23
N ALA A 22 -10.77 -4.78 21.99
CA ALA A 22 -11.09 -5.27 23.34
C ALA A 22 -11.53 -6.75 23.32
N ALA A 23 -12.35 -7.14 22.34
CA ALA A 23 -12.79 -8.52 22.16
C ALA A 23 -11.61 -9.44 21.83
N SER A 24 -10.69 -9.03 20.94
CA SER A 24 -9.47 -9.80 20.66
C SER A 24 -8.64 -10.04 21.91
N GLY A 25 -8.53 -9.06 22.82
CA GLY A 25 -7.85 -9.25 24.10
C GLY A 25 -8.41 -10.45 24.89
N LEU A 26 -9.74 -10.52 25.03
CA LEU A 26 -10.43 -11.60 25.75
C LEU A 26 -10.33 -12.95 25.02
N LEU A 27 -10.46 -12.94 23.69
CA LEU A 27 -10.48 -14.15 22.89
C LEU A 27 -9.13 -14.86 22.88
N PHE A 28 -8.04 -14.11 22.83
CA PHE A 28 -6.67 -14.66 22.82
C PHE A 28 -6.24 -15.22 24.16
N GLN A 29 -6.82 -14.76 25.28
CA GLN A 29 -6.61 -15.36 26.60
C GLN A 29 -7.23 -16.76 26.70
N TRP A 30 -8.31 -17.02 25.97
CA TRP A 30 -8.95 -18.34 25.95
C TRP A 30 -8.14 -19.33 25.11
N ASP A 31 -7.92 -19.01 23.85
CA ASP A 31 -7.10 -19.78 22.93
C ASP A 31 -6.64 -18.88 21.78
N THR A 32 -5.33 -18.89 21.49
CA THR A 32 -4.76 -17.96 20.51
C THR A 32 -5.22 -18.28 19.09
N GLU A 33 -5.36 -19.56 18.73
CA GLU A 33 -5.78 -19.96 17.38
C GLU A 33 -7.25 -19.60 17.12
N THR A 34 -8.13 -19.96 18.06
CA THR A 34 -9.55 -19.61 18.03
C THR A 34 -9.74 -18.09 18.06
N GLY A 35 -8.93 -17.37 18.85
CA GLY A 35 -8.95 -15.92 18.92
C GLY A 35 -8.64 -15.24 17.59
N ILE A 36 -7.70 -15.77 16.80
CA ILE A 36 -7.40 -15.29 15.44
C ILE A 36 -8.57 -15.53 14.49
N ILE A 37 -9.17 -16.72 14.52
CA ILE A 37 -10.32 -17.07 13.66
C ILE A 37 -11.50 -16.14 13.95
N LEU A 38 -11.83 -15.96 15.23
CA LEU A 38 -12.91 -15.08 15.66
C LEU A 38 -12.60 -13.61 15.36
N PHE A 39 -11.34 -13.18 15.47
CA PHE A 39 -10.92 -11.86 15.01
C PHE A 39 -11.24 -11.64 13.52
N PHE A 40 -10.90 -12.60 12.65
CA PHE A 40 -11.23 -12.47 11.23
C PHE A 40 -12.75 -12.44 10.96
N ALA A 41 -13.54 -13.21 11.72
CA ALA A 41 -15.00 -13.14 11.65
C ALA A 41 -15.52 -11.74 12.05
N MET A 42 -14.95 -11.14 13.09
CA MET A 42 -15.30 -9.78 13.54
C MET A 42 -14.89 -8.68 12.55
N LEU A 43 -13.98 -8.94 11.60
CA LEU A 43 -13.64 -7.97 10.55
C LEU A 43 -14.74 -7.82 9.49
N ILE A 44 -15.64 -8.81 9.33
CA ILE A 44 -16.69 -8.77 8.28
C ILE A 44 -17.57 -7.51 8.41
N PRO A 45 -18.14 -7.17 9.60
CA PRO A 45 -18.92 -5.95 9.74
C PRO A 45 -18.08 -4.68 9.60
N LEU A 46 -16.81 -4.70 10.02
CA LEU A 46 -15.91 -3.55 9.88
C LEU A 46 -15.73 -3.21 8.40
N VAL A 47 -15.47 -4.21 7.56
CA VAL A 47 -15.33 -4.04 6.10
C VAL A 47 -16.63 -3.56 5.47
N GLY A 48 -17.79 -4.07 5.91
CA GLY A 48 -19.09 -3.57 5.48
C GLY A 48 -19.34 -2.08 5.82
N LEU A 49 -18.79 -1.59 6.94
CA LEU A 49 -18.88 -0.18 7.34
C LEU A 49 -17.95 0.73 6.52
N MET A 50 -16.85 0.21 5.99
CA MET A 50 -15.97 0.95 5.09
C MET A 50 -16.64 1.06 3.71
N ARG A 51 -17.25 2.20 3.40
CA ARG A 51 -17.92 2.44 2.10
C ARG A 51 -16.93 2.40 0.94
N TRP A 52 -16.73 1.21 0.42
CA TRP A 52 -16.02 0.91 -0.81
C TRP A 52 -16.97 1.11 -2.02
N PRO A 53 -16.46 1.19 -3.26
CA PRO A 53 -17.30 1.44 -4.46
C PRO A 53 -18.46 0.45 -4.56
N ASN A 54 -19.46 0.77 -5.40
CA ASN A 54 -20.65 -0.06 -5.69
C ASN A 54 -20.30 -1.38 -6.43
N SER A 55 -19.26 -2.10 -6.00
CA SER A 55 -18.82 -3.41 -6.46
C SER A 55 -18.74 -4.39 -5.27
N PRO A 56 -19.83 -4.58 -4.50
CA PRO A 56 -19.80 -5.32 -3.23
C PRO A 56 -19.27 -6.75 -3.41
N LYS A 57 -19.52 -7.39 -4.56
CA LYS A 57 -19.05 -8.74 -4.86
C LYS A 57 -17.52 -8.84 -4.93
N LEU A 58 -16.86 -7.98 -5.72
CA LEU A 58 -15.39 -8.01 -5.88
C LEU A 58 -14.68 -7.73 -4.56
N LEU A 59 -15.25 -6.82 -3.78
CA LEU A 59 -14.73 -6.44 -2.47
C LEU A 59 -14.86 -7.56 -1.45
N PHE A 60 -16.01 -8.23 -1.42
CA PHE A 60 -16.21 -9.41 -0.58
C PHE A 60 -15.28 -10.55 -0.98
N ILE A 61 -15.12 -10.82 -2.29
CA ILE A 61 -14.16 -11.83 -2.78
C ILE A 61 -12.75 -11.46 -2.34
N GLY A 62 -12.31 -10.21 -2.54
CA GLY A 62 -10.98 -9.76 -2.11
C GLY A 62 -10.77 -9.91 -0.61
N PHE A 63 -11.78 -9.59 0.20
CA PHE A 63 -11.73 -9.78 1.65
C PHE A 63 -11.65 -11.27 2.04
N VAL A 64 -12.45 -12.14 1.43
CA VAL A 64 -12.42 -13.59 1.69
C VAL A 64 -11.06 -14.17 1.31
N VAL A 65 -10.51 -13.80 0.15
CA VAL A 65 -9.17 -14.21 -0.28
C VAL A 65 -8.10 -13.72 0.71
N MET A 66 -8.23 -12.48 1.21
CA MET A 66 -7.35 -11.93 2.24
C MET A 66 -7.41 -12.75 3.54
N VAL A 67 -8.61 -13.04 4.04
CA VAL A 67 -8.78 -13.84 5.26
C VAL A 67 -8.21 -15.25 5.08
N ILE A 68 -8.52 -15.94 3.97
CA ILE A 68 -7.99 -17.28 3.69
C ILE A 68 -6.46 -17.24 3.61
N GLY A 69 -5.89 -16.30 2.85
CA GLY A 69 -4.44 -16.18 2.72
C GLY A 69 -3.75 -15.87 4.05
N LYS A 70 -4.36 -15.04 4.90
CA LYS A 70 -3.85 -14.78 6.26
C LYS A 70 -3.96 -15.99 7.18
N LEU A 71 -5.06 -16.76 7.12
CA LEU A 71 -5.18 -18.00 7.88
C LEU A 71 -4.10 -19.01 7.48
N VAL A 72 -3.84 -19.15 6.17
CA VAL A 72 -2.74 -19.98 5.67
C VAL A 72 -1.40 -19.48 6.23
N TYR A 73 -1.12 -18.18 6.19
CA TYR A 73 0.12 -17.66 6.76
C TYR A 73 0.21 -17.84 8.28
N VAL A 74 -0.88 -17.64 9.03
CA VAL A 74 -0.88 -17.89 10.48
C VAL A 74 -0.54 -19.34 10.81
N GLN A 75 -1.04 -20.30 10.02
CA GLN A 75 -0.78 -21.73 10.24
C GLN A 75 0.60 -22.19 9.76
N THR A 76 1.17 -21.52 8.75
CA THR A 76 2.40 -21.98 8.07
C THR A 76 3.63 -21.12 8.37
N LEU A 77 3.45 -19.93 8.95
CA LEU A 77 4.50 -18.94 9.16
C LEU A 77 4.68 -18.66 10.66
N ASN A 78 5.91 -18.79 11.15
CA ASN A 78 6.26 -18.23 12.45
C ASN A 78 6.30 -16.69 12.34
N PRO A 79 5.54 -15.92 13.14
CA PRO A 79 5.58 -14.46 13.14
C PRO A 79 6.97 -13.89 13.48
N LEU A 80 7.83 -14.68 14.13
CA LEU A 80 9.22 -14.38 14.53
C LEU A 80 10.25 -15.03 13.60
N ARG A 81 10.00 -14.97 12.28
CA ARG A 81 10.79 -15.69 11.28
C ARG A 81 12.25 -15.20 11.18
N GLY A 82 12.50 -13.90 11.32
CA GLY A 82 13.81 -13.29 11.15
C GLY A 82 14.35 -12.63 12.42
N PRO A 83 15.59 -12.11 12.35
CA PRO A 83 16.24 -11.48 13.51
C PRO A 83 15.50 -10.22 13.96
N ASP A 84 15.08 -9.37 13.02
CA ASP A 84 14.32 -8.16 13.31
C ASP A 84 13.02 -8.47 14.07
N GLU A 85 12.24 -9.45 13.58
CA GLU A 85 10.97 -9.85 14.19
C GLU A 85 11.17 -10.33 15.62
N LYS A 86 12.23 -11.11 15.86
CA LYS A 86 12.61 -11.56 17.21
C LYS A 86 12.97 -10.39 18.12
N HIS A 87 13.79 -9.43 17.64
CA HIS A 87 14.19 -8.27 18.44
C HIS A 87 13.01 -7.37 18.81
N TYR A 88 12.04 -7.16 17.91
CA TYR A 88 10.83 -6.42 18.28
C TYR A 88 10.03 -7.17 19.36
N TYR A 89 9.90 -8.49 19.24
CA TYR A 89 9.19 -9.28 20.22
C TYR A 89 9.90 -9.38 21.56
N GLU A 90 11.23 -9.42 21.58
CA GLU A 90 12.03 -9.40 22.82
C GLU A 90 11.74 -8.16 23.66
N GLN A 91 11.44 -7.01 23.04
CA GLN A 91 11.00 -5.81 23.78
C GLN A 91 9.65 -6.03 24.47
N VAL A 92 8.72 -6.76 23.85
CA VAL A 92 7.45 -7.12 24.50
C VAL A 92 7.72 -7.92 25.77
N VAL A 93 8.59 -8.92 25.70
CA VAL A 93 8.86 -9.82 26.83
C VAL A 93 9.73 -9.16 27.90
N ALA A 94 10.71 -8.33 27.51
CA ALA A 94 11.69 -7.76 28.41
C ALA A 94 11.12 -6.66 29.33
N PHE A 95 10.15 -5.88 28.84
CA PHE A 95 9.55 -4.81 29.63
C PHE A 95 8.27 -5.28 30.32
N ALA A 96 8.22 -5.20 31.64
CA ALA A 96 7.05 -5.60 32.43
C ALA A 96 5.85 -4.65 32.21
N ASP A 97 6.12 -3.35 32.06
CA ASP A 97 5.11 -2.30 31.96
C ASP A 97 5.45 -1.27 30.87
N LEU A 98 4.47 -0.42 30.53
CA LEU A 98 4.66 0.62 29.52
C LEU A 98 5.58 1.74 29.97
N GLY A 99 5.60 2.07 31.26
CA GLY A 99 6.42 3.16 31.80
C GLY A 99 7.90 2.86 31.67
N SER A 100 8.32 1.65 32.05
CA SER A 100 9.71 1.19 31.88
C SER A 100 10.12 1.17 30.40
N PHE A 101 9.25 0.69 29.51
CA PHE A 101 9.50 0.74 28.07
C PHE A 101 9.62 2.18 27.54
N PHE A 102 8.73 3.09 27.90
CA PHE A 102 8.75 4.47 27.39
C PHE A 102 9.97 5.24 27.89
N ASN A 103 10.42 5.01 29.13
CA ASN A 103 11.66 5.58 29.63
C ASN A 103 12.86 5.11 28.81
N PHE A 104 12.95 3.79 28.55
CA PHE A 104 13.99 3.22 27.69
C PHE A 104 13.94 3.79 26.26
N ALA A 105 12.76 3.84 25.66
CA ALA A 105 12.59 4.35 24.30
C ALA A 105 12.99 5.83 24.21
N TRP A 106 12.60 6.63 25.21
CA TRP A 106 12.96 8.05 25.30
C TRP A 106 14.47 8.23 25.43
N GLU A 107 15.10 7.54 26.37
CA GLU A 107 16.56 7.58 26.55
C GLU A 107 17.28 7.19 25.27
N HIS A 108 16.86 6.11 24.61
CA HIS A 108 17.43 5.67 23.34
C HIS A 108 17.31 6.71 22.23
N ILE A 109 16.15 7.37 22.12
CA ILE A 109 15.90 8.41 21.11
C ILE A 109 16.76 9.66 21.37
N VAL A 110 16.86 10.10 22.63
CA VAL A 110 17.65 11.30 22.99
C VAL A 110 19.15 11.04 22.83
N THR A 111 19.63 9.87 23.24
CA THR A 111 21.06 9.52 23.21
C THR A 111 21.55 9.16 21.81
N ASN A 112 20.74 8.46 21.02
CA ASN A 112 21.15 7.93 19.72
C ASN A 112 20.38 8.55 18.56
N TRP A 113 19.94 9.80 18.65
CA TRP A 113 19.05 10.43 17.65
C TRP A 113 19.46 10.21 16.18
N SER A 114 20.76 10.28 15.86
CA SER A 114 21.26 10.09 14.49
C SER A 114 21.35 8.63 14.04
N ASN A 115 21.36 7.67 14.97
CA ASN A 115 21.48 6.23 14.75
C ASN A 115 20.39 5.45 15.52
N ALA A 116 19.23 6.08 15.73
CA ALA A 116 18.20 5.50 16.57
C ALA A 116 17.70 4.23 15.91
N SER A 117 18.01 3.08 16.52
CA SER A 117 17.46 1.81 16.06
C SER A 117 15.95 1.91 15.94
N ALA A 118 15.42 1.36 14.86
CA ALA A 118 13.99 1.35 14.63
C ALA A 118 13.20 0.47 15.63
N TYR A 119 13.90 -0.31 16.47
CA TYR A 119 13.28 -1.18 17.48
C TYR A 119 12.43 -0.40 18.50
N PRO A 120 13.01 0.48 19.34
CA PRO A 120 12.22 1.30 20.29
C PRO A 120 11.21 2.20 19.59
N VAL A 121 11.53 2.72 18.40
CA VAL A 121 10.60 3.59 17.65
C VAL A 121 9.35 2.81 17.25
N TYR A 122 9.50 1.58 16.73
CA TYR A 122 8.35 0.74 16.40
C TYR A 122 7.59 0.29 17.66
N GLY A 123 8.33 0.01 18.75
CA GLY A 123 7.77 -0.34 20.05
C GLY A 123 6.79 0.68 20.61
N MET A 124 6.99 1.98 20.37
CA MET A 124 6.04 3.02 20.78
C MET A 124 4.62 2.81 20.21
N LEU A 125 4.47 2.07 19.12
CA LEU A 125 3.17 1.80 18.50
C LEU A 125 2.57 0.45 18.93
N TYR A 126 3.36 -0.63 18.96
CA TYR A 126 2.81 -1.96 19.29
C TYR A 126 2.82 -2.25 20.79
N MET A 127 3.70 -1.66 21.61
CA MET A 127 3.76 -1.94 23.05
C MET A 127 2.45 -1.60 23.78
N PRO A 128 1.78 -0.45 23.54
CA PRO A 128 0.49 -0.15 24.13
C PRO A 128 -0.57 -1.22 23.85
N PHE A 129 -0.49 -1.86 22.68
CA PHE A 129 -1.38 -2.95 22.31
C PHE A 129 -1.09 -4.22 23.12
N PHE A 130 0.15 -4.69 23.16
CA PHE A 130 0.52 -5.90 23.90
C PHE A 130 0.29 -5.76 25.41
N LYS A 131 0.77 -4.67 26.00
CA LYS A 131 0.64 -4.43 27.45
C LYS A 131 -0.76 -4.03 27.87
N GLY A 132 -1.51 -3.34 27.01
CA GLY A 132 -2.92 -3.06 27.24
C GLY A 132 -3.80 -4.32 27.22
N MET A 133 -3.46 -5.31 26.40
CA MET A 133 -4.19 -6.58 26.33
C MET A 133 -3.71 -7.64 27.30
N GLN A 134 -2.54 -7.44 27.92
CA GLN A 134 -1.88 -8.44 28.77
C GLN A 134 -1.68 -9.78 28.03
N ILE A 135 -1.33 -9.69 26.73
CA ILE A 135 -1.02 -10.85 25.92
C ILE A 135 0.41 -10.71 25.45
N ASP A 136 1.25 -11.68 25.79
CA ASP A 136 2.63 -11.72 25.32
C ASP A 136 2.83 -12.73 24.18
N HIS A 137 1.78 -13.32 23.61
CA HIS A 137 1.94 -14.27 22.50
C HIS A 137 2.28 -13.55 21.17
N PRO A 138 3.30 -13.98 20.40
CA PRO A 138 3.75 -13.25 19.20
C PRO A 138 2.72 -13.21 18.06
N LEU A 139 1.84 -14.22 17.95
CA LEU A 139 0.76 -14.23 16.95
C LEU A 139 -0.22 -13.04 17.10
N THR A 140 -0.29 -12.42 18.26
CA THR A 140 -1.16 -11.26 18.52
C THR A 140 -0.82 -10.08 17.60
N ILE A 141 0.43 -9.98 17.12
CA ILE A 141 0.83 -8.91 16.17
C ILE A 141 0.06 -8.99 14.85
N VAL A 142 -0.43 -10.18 14.47
CA VAL A 142 -1.21 -10.37 13.24
C VAL A 142 -2.49 -9.54 13.30
N VAL A 143 -3.15 -9.45 14.46
CA VAL A 143 -4.35 -8.61 14.66
C VAL A 143 -4.03 -7.16 14.37
N PHE A 144 -3.00 -6.65 15.04
CA PHE A 144 -2.53 -5.27 14.92
C PHE A 144 -2.15 -4.91 13.48
N ASN A 145 -1.30 -5.72 12.85
CA ASN A 145 -0.84 -5.49 11.48
C ASN A 145 -1.95 -5.68 10.43
N THR A 146 -2.96 -6.53 10.69
CA THR A 146 -4.15 -6.65 9.82
C THR A 146 -4.97 -5.38 9.82
N LEU A 147 -5.19 -4.78 10.98
CA LEU A 147 -5.94 -3.52 11.08
C LEU A 147 -5.19 -2.39 10.38
N ILE A 148 -3.87 -2.28 10.56
CA ILE A 148 -3.05 -1.33 9.81
C ILE A 148 -3.16 -1.60 8.30
N PHE A 149 -3.07 -2.85 7.86
CA PHE A 149 -3.22 -3.20 6.45
C PHE A 149 -4.57 -2.74 5.88
N LEU A 150 -5.69 -2.98 6.57
CA LEU A 150 -7.00 -2.47 6.15
C LEU A 150 -7.03 -0.94 6.08
N VAL A 151 -6.37 -0.26 7.03
CA VAL A 151 -6.24 1.21 6.98
C VAL A 151 -5.39 1.64 5.78
N VAL A 152 -4.32 0.94 5.40
CA VAL A 152 -3.55 1.23 4.18
C VAL A 152 -4.44 1.15 2.94
N VAL A 153 -5.25 0.09 2.83
CA VAL A 153 -6.22 -0.07 1.73
C VAL A 153 -7.19 1.10 1.70
N GLN A 154 -7.76 1.45 2.85
CA GLN A 154 -8.73 2.53 2.98
C GLN A 154 -8.13 3.92 2.69
N GLN A 155 -6.90 4.19 3.12
CA GLN A 155 -6.20 5.46 2.85
C GLN A 155 -5.83 5.57 1.38
N THR A 156 -5.38 4.47 0.76
CA THR A 156 -5.09 4.44 -0.69
C THR A 156 -6.35 4.71 -1.50
N TYR A 157 -7.47 4.08 -1.14
CA TYR A 157 -8.77 4.35 -1.74
C TYR A 157 -9.16 5.82 -1.61
N GLN A 158 -9.06 6.41 -0.41
CA GLN A 158 -9.42 7.82 -0.19
C GLN A 158 -8.55 8.78 -1.00
N LEU A 159 -7.23 8.56 -1.03
CA LEU A 159 -6.32 9.34 -1.85
C LEU A 159 -6.69 9.25 -3.33
N CYS A 160 -6.99 8.06 -3.83
CA CYS A 160 -7.42 7.88 -5.21
C CYS A 160 -8.79 8.50 -5.51
N ARG A 161 -9.73 8.43 -4.57
CA ARG A 161 -11.07 9.02 -4.74
C ARG A 161 -11.03 10.55 -4.76
N ASP A 162 -10.28 11.15 -3.83
CA ASP A 162 -10.35 12.58 -3.55
C ASP A 162 -9.28 13.40 -4.28
N HIS A 163 -8.17 12.76 -4.72
CA HIS A 163 -6.99 13.46 -5.22
C HIS A 163 -6.36 12.88 -6.49
N PHE A 164 -6.92 11.81 -7.08
CA PHE A 164 -6.41 11.28 -8.34
C PHE A 164 -6.87 12.14 -9.53
N ASN A 165 -5.95 12.95 -10.05
CA ASN A 165 -6.23 13.96 -11.08
C ASN A 165 -5.78 13.55 -12.50
N TYR A 166 -5.59 12.25 -12.74
CA TYR A 166 -5.16 11.76 -14.05
C TYR A 166 -6.37 11.30 -14.89
N PRO A 167 -6.33 11.44 -16.22
CA PRO A 167 -7.41 11.01 -17.09
C PRO A 167 -7.69 9.51 -16.94
N LEU A 168 -8.96 9.17 -16.76
CA LEU A 168 -9.48 7.80 -16.79
C LEU A 168 -10.39 7.65 -18.01
N PRO A 169 -10.49 6.44 -18.61
CA PRO A 169 -11.51 6.16 -19.61
C PRO A 169 -12.92 6.42 -19.08
N GLU A 170 -13.82 6.83 -19.97
CA GLU A 170 -15.22 7.10 -19.61
C GLU A 170 -15.87 5.93 -18.87
N LEU A 171 -16.64 6.25 -17.82
CA LEU A 171 -17.39 5.28 -17.01
C LEU A 171 -16.53 4.18 -16.33
N THR A 172 -15.22 4.43 -16.12
CA THR A 172 -14.32 3.45 -15.48
C THR A 172 -13.80 3.82 -14.10
N ASP A 173 -14.19 4.97 -13.54
CA ASP A 173 -13.75 5.42 -12.20
C ASP A 173 -14.05 4.38 -11.10
N ASN A 174 -15.25 3.80 -11.10
CA ASN A 174 -15.60 2.72 -10.18
C ASN A 174 -14.72 1.48 -10.39
N LYS A 175 -14.42 1.12 -11.64
CA LYS A 175 -13.56 -0.05 -11.94
C LYS A 175 -12.14 0.16 -11.46
N PHE A 176 -11.58 1.34 -11.70
CA PHE A 176 -10.25 1.73 -11.21
C PHE A 176 -10.15 1.59 -9.69
N ARG A 177 -11.12 2.14 -8.96
CA ARG A 177 -11.17 2.07 -7.49
C ARG A 177 -11.36 0.64 -6.98
N SER A 178 -12.23 -0.14 -7.64
CA SER A 178 -12.42 -1.56 -7.30
C SER A 178 -11.15 -2.37 -7.53
N TRP A 179 -10.40 -2.12 -8.61
CA TRP A 179 -9.10 -2.76 -8.87
C TRP A 179 -8.06 -2.45 -7.79
N ILE A 180 -8.00 -1.21 -7.30
CA ILE A 180 -7.07 -0.84 -6.23
C ILE A 180 -7.40 -1.61 -4.94
N ILE A 181 -8.65 -1.58 -4.50
CA ILE A 181 -9.03 -2.22 -3.24
C ILE A 181 -8.88 -3.73 -3.34
N PHE A 182 -9.42 -4.32 -4.42
CA PHE A 182 -9.29 -5.75 -4.66
C PHE A 182 -7.82 -6.15 -4.73
N GLY A 183 -7.03 -5.49 -5.57
CA GLY A 183 -5.60 -5.76 -5.76
C GLY A 183 -4.82 -5.71 -4.46
N LEU A 184 -5.03 -4.67 -3.65
CA LEU A 184 -4.36 -4.56 -2.35
C LEU A 184 -4.79 -5.64 -1.38
N LEU A 185 -6.09 -5.96 -1.28
CA LEU A 185 -6.58 -7.01 -0.39
C LEU A 185 -6.01 -8.38 -0.78
N ILE A 186 -5.93 -8.68 -2.07
CA ILE A 186 -5.39 -9.95 -2.57
C ILE A 186 -3.86 -9.99 -2.64
N SER A 187 -3.16 -8.92 -2.24
CA SER A 187 -1.70 -8.83 -2.31
C SER A 187 -1.03 -9.82 -1.35
N PRO A 188 -0.33 -10.85 -1.87
CA PRO A 188 0.39 -11.80 -1.03
C PRO A 188 1.52 -11.13 -0.24
N SER A 189 2.19 -10.11 -0.79
CA SER A 189 3.20 -9.34 -0.06
C SER A 189 2.61 -8.63 1.16
N PHE A 190 1.44 -7.99 1.04
CA PHE A 190 0.79 -7.39 2.20
C PHE A 190 0.28 -8.43 3.19
N MET A 191 -0.34 -9.52 2.74
CA MET A 191 -0.80 -10.60 3.63
C MET A 191 0.38 -11.21 4.41
N PHE A 192 1.49 -11.50 3.73
CA PHE A 192 2.69 -12.05 4.34
C PHE A 192 3.30 -11.08 5.36
N MET A 193 3.59 -9.84 4.95
CA MET A 193 4.25 -8.88 5.84
C MET A 193 3.35 -8.42 6.99
N SER A 194 2.03 -8.42 6.81
CA SER A 194 1.07 -8.17 7.89
C SER A 194 0.84 -9.38 8.81
N SER A 195 1.48 -10.51 8.54
CA SER A 195 1.47 -11.70 9.40
C SER A 195 2.79 -11.89 10.16
N LEU A 196 3.78 -11.03 9.92
CA LEU A 196 5.06 -11.00 10.63
C LEU A 196 5.09 -9.91 11.70
N PHE A 197 5.96 -10.06 12.69
CA PHE A 197 6.25 -9.03 13.67
C PHE A 197 7.17 -7.95 13.08
N ALA A 198 6.69 -7.24 12.06
CA ALA A 198 7.51 -6.31 11.30
C ALA A 198 6.85 -4.94 11.12
N LYS A 199 7.68 -3.89 11.09
CA LYS A 199 7.27 -2.48 10.92
C LYS A 199 6.80 -2.10 9.52
N ASP A 200 6.86 -3.02 8.56
CA ASP A 200 6.81 -2.67 7.13
C ASP A 200 5.43 -2.14 6.69
N VAL A 201 4.35 -2.74 7.19
CA VAL A 201 2.96 -2.30 6.89
C VAL A 201 2.69 -0.93 7.49
N THR A 202 3.23 -0.68 8.69
CA THR A 202 3.20 0.63 9.36
C THR A 202 3.91 1.69 8.52
N CYS A 203 5.07 1.37 7.93
CA CYS A 203 5.78 2.29 7.05
C CYS A 203 4.94 2.66 5.81
N ALA A 204 4.24 1.68 5.21
CA ALA A 204 3.31 1.95 4.10
C ALA A 204 2.17 2.88 4.53
N LEU A 205 1.59 2.67 5.71
CA LEU A 205 0.55 3.55 6.26
C LEU A 205 1.05 4.97 6.46
N LEU A 206 2.21 5.14 7.11
CA LEU A 206 2.78 6.46 7.40
C LEU A 206 3.15 7.21 6.12
N GLY A 207 3.63 6.53 5.09
CA GLY A 207 3.88 7.14 3.78
C GLY A 207 2.62 7.70 3.13
N MET A 208 1.55 6.90 3.11
CA MET A 208 0.26 7.33 2.57
C MET A 208 -0.36 8.46 3.41
N TYR A 209 -0.32 8.34 4.73
CA TYR A 209 -0.89 9.33 5.63
C TYR A 209 -0.09 10.65 5.61
N GLY A 210 1.24 10.58 5.59
CA GLY A 210 2.11 11.75 5.44
C GLY A 210 1.84 12.49 4.14
N ALA A 211 1.72 11.77 3.02
CA ALA A 211 1.35 12.38 1.74
C ALA A 211 -0.02 13.06 1.81
N LEU A 212 -1.02 12.42 2.43
CA LEU A 212 -2.35 13.00 2.62
C LEU A 212 -2.31 14.29 3.45
N LEU A 213 -1.57 14.31 4.55
CA LEU A 213 -1.40 15.50 5.39
C LEU A 213 -0.76 16.65 4.61
N LEU A 214 0.25 16.35 3.79
CA LEU A 214 0.92 17.33 2.95
C LEU A 214 -0.02 17.88 1.87
N ILE A 215 -0.83 17.02 1.23
CA ILE A 215 -1.88 17.43 0.26
C ILE A 215 -2.88 18.39 0.91
N ARG A 216 -3.27 18.12 2.16
CA ARG A 216 -4.21 18.91 2.98
C ARG A 216 -3.57 20.11 3.68
N LYS A 217 -2.29 20.42 3.41
CA LYS A 217 -1.53 21.52 4.02
C LYS A 217 -1.48 21.47 5.55
N LYS A 218 -1.53 20.28 6.15
CA LYS A 218 -1.42 20.06 7.61
C LYS A 218 0.06 19.86 7.99
N TYR A 219 0.86 20.91 7.81
CA TYR A 219 2.33 20.82 7.89
C TYR A 219 2.87 20.37 9.25
N ILE A 220 2.30 20.84 10.36
CA ILE A 220 2.73 20.44 11.71
C ILE A 220 2.55 18.93 11.90
N TRP A 221 1.35 18.42 11.60
CA TRP A 221 1.07 16.98 11.66
C TRP A 221 1.92 16.18 10.69
N PHE A 222 2.19 16.72 9.50
CA PHE A 222 3.08 16.11 8.53
C PHE A 222 4.50 15.96 9.09
N ILE A 223 5.05 16.99 9.74
CA ILE A 223 6.39 16.92 10.35
C ILE A 223 6.42 15.85 11.44
N ILE A 224 5.42 15.79 12.32
CA ILE A 224 5.34 14.76 13.38
C ILE A 224 5.32 13.35 12.76
N VAL A 225 4.46 13.13 11.77
CA VAL A 225 4.36 11.83 11.07
C VAL A 225 5.64 11.50 10.33
N LEU A 226 6.27 12.48 9.70
CA LEU A 226 7.52 12.30 8.96
C LEU A 226 8.66 11.92 9.90
N LEU A 227 8.83 12.62 11.04
CA LEU A 227 9.85 12.33 12.04
C LEU A 227 9.70 10.90 12.58
N TYR A 228 8.47 10.51 12.89
CA TYR A 228 8.17 9.13 13.33
C TYR A 228 8.47 8.11 12.22
N ALA A 229 8.06 8.39 10.97
CA ALA A 229 8.33 7.51 9.84
C ALA A 229 9.82 7.39 9.53
N THR A 230 10.60 8.47 9.66
CA THR A 230 12.06 8.44 9.49
C THR A 230 12.76 7.65 10.58
N GLY A 231 12.27 7.71 11.82
CA GLY A 231 12.77 6.84 12.89
C GLY A 231 12.48 5.34 12.66
N LEU A 232 11.47 5.02 11.85
CA LEU A 232 11.22 3.63 11.42
C LEU A 232 12.03 3.25 10.17
N ARG A 233 12.17 4.16 9.21
CA ARG A 233 12.96 3.97 7.99
C ARG A 233 13.55 5.30 7.53
N ASP A 234 14.86 5.36 7.44
CA ASP A 234 15.62 6.59 7.13
C ASP A 234 15.20 7.25 5.81
N TYR A 235 14.75 6.45 4.84
CA TYR A 235 14.27 6.91 3.54
C TYR A 235 12.77 7.18 3.47
N ALA A 236 12.09 7.34 4.62
CA ALA A 236 10.66 7.58 4.67
C ALA A 236 10.20 8.85 3.96
N PHE A 237 11.04 9.89 4.01
CA PHE A 237 10.82 11.12 3.30
C PHE A 237 10.62 10.89 1.79
N VAL A 238 11.42 10.01 1.19
CA VAL A 238 11.44 9.81 -0.26
C VAL A 238 10.15 9.18 -0.76
N TYR A 239 9.67 8.10 -0.13
CA TYR A 239 8.40 7.51 -0.55
C TYR A 239 7.21 8.43 -0.22
N THR A 240 7.25 9.17 0.89
CA THR A 240 6.15 10.07 1.30
C THR A 240 6.00 11.24 0.33
N VAL A 241 7.12 11.91 0.02
CA VAL A 241 7.15 13.02 -0.95
C VAL A 241 6.87 12.51 -2.36
N GLY A 242 7.37 11.33 -2.72
CA GLY A 242 7.08 10.68 -4.00
C GLY A 242 5.58 10.47 -4.22
N ILE A 243 4.88 9.92 -3.23
CA ILE A 243 3.42 9.76 -3.26
C ILE A 243 2.73 11.14 -3.35
N TYR A 244 3.17 12.13 -2.59
CA TYR A 244 2.64 13.50 -2.67
C TYR A 244 2.78 14.10 -4.09
N LEU A 245 3.95 13.98 -4.72
CA LEU A 245 4.22 14.50 -6.05
C LEU A 245 3.34 13.81 -7.12
N LEU A 246 3.08 12.51 -6.97
CA LEU A 246 2.13 11.79 -7.80
C LEU A 246 0.74 12.41 -7.74
N TYR A 247 0.16 12.58 -6.55
CA TYR A 247 -1.22 13.08 -6.43
C TYR A 247 -1.36 14.57 -6.76
N LYS A 248 -0.31 15.38 -6.60
CA LYS A 248 -0.29 16.77 -7.07
C LYS A 248 -0.02 16.91 -8.57
N GLY A 249 0.49 15.87 -9.23
CA GLY A 249 0.78 15.91 -10.67
C GLY A 249 1.92 16.86 -11.05
N HIS A 250 2.85 17.11 -10.12
CA HIS A 250 3.97 18.04 -10.28
C HIS A 250 5.17 17.38 -11.00
N LEU A 251 5.03 17.15 -12.31
CA LEU A 251 6.04 16.46 -13.13
C LEU A 251 7.43 17.11 -13.07
N LYS A 252 7.49 18.45 -13.17
CA LYS A 252 8.77 19.19 -13.16
C LYS A 252 9.51 18.98 -11.83
N THR A 253 8.79 19.09 -10.71
CA THR A 253 9.37 18.87 -9.37
C THR A 253 9.82 17.42 -9.20
N ALA A 254 9.05 16.43 -9.67
CA ALA A 254 9.46 15.04 -9.65
C ALA A 254 10.75 14.81 -10.45
N PHE A 255 10.85 15.38 -11.64
CA PHE A 255 12.07 15.31 -12.45
C PHE A 255 13.27 15.96 -11.75
N THR A 256 13.12 17.14 -11.16
CA THR A 256 14.21 17.80 -10.40
C THR A 256 14.69 16.94 -9.23
N PHE A 257 13.77 16.33 -8.48
CA PHE A 257 14.11 15.39 -7.41
C PHE A 257 14.87 14.17 -7.93
N THR A 258 14.45 13.61 -9.07
CA THR A 258 15.13 12.49 -9.72
C THR A 258 16.55 12.84 -10.15
N VAL A 259 16.73 13.99 -10.81
CA VAL A 259 18.07 14.45 -11.23
C VAL A 259 18.98 14.67 -10.01
N GLY A 260 18.46 15.31 -8.96
CA GLY A 260 19.21 15.49 -7.71
C GLY A 260 19.61 14.15 -7.07
N ALA A 261 18.67 13.21 -6.95
CA ALA A 261 18.95 11.89 -6.39
C ALA A 261 19.94 11.07 -7.23
N ALA A 262 19.82 11.12 -8.56
CA ALA A 262 20.76 10.49 -9.48
C ALA A 262 22.16 11.09 -9.36
N GLY A 263 22.25 12.42 -9.23
CA GLY A 263 23.51 13.13 -9.00
C GLY A 263 24.17 12.71 -7.69
N ILE A 264 23.42 12.61 -6.59
CA ILE A 264 23.94 12.11 -5.31
C ILE A 264 24.46 10.66 -5.47
N VAL A 265 23.68 9.77 -6.07
CA VAL A 265 24.12 8.39 -6.34
C VAL A 265 25.41 8.38 -7.16
N PHE A 266 25.48 9.17 -8.22
CA PHE A 266 26.67 9.27 -9.06
C PHE A 266 27.90 9.73 -8.27
N LEU A 267 27.75 10.70 -7.36
CA LEU A 267 28.85 11.20 -6.53
C LEU A 267 29.37 10.13 -5.56
N PHE A 268 28.49 9.34 -4.95
CA PHE A 268 28.89 8.35 -3.93
C PHE A 268 29.29 6.98 -4.51
N THR A 269 28.66 6.57 -5.61
CA THR A 269 28.77 5.19 -6.14
C THR A 269 29.19 5.14 -7.61
N GLY A 270 29.39 6.30 -8.25
CA GLY A 270 29.75 6.38 -9.66
C GLY A 270 28.60 6.01 -10.61
N PHE A 271 28.97 5.78 -11.87
CA PHE A 271 28.01 5.44 -12.93
C PHE A 271 27.33 4.09 -12.72
N SER A 272 28.04 3.12 -12.12
CA SER A 272 27.49 1.79 -11.82
C SER A 272 26.29 1.86 -10.87
N GLY A 273 26.30 2.76 -9.88
CA GLY A 273 25.16 2.94 -8.99
C GLY A 273 23.93 3.55 -9.66
N VAL A 274 24.11 4.44 -10.64
CA VAL A 274 23.01 4.98 -11.44
C VAL A 274 22.37 3.88 -12.31
N ILE A 275 23.20 3.02 -12.93
CA ILE A 275 22.70 1.84 -13.66
C ILE A 275 21.93 0.92 -12.71
N ASN A 276 22.50 0.63 -11.54
CA ASN A 276 21.86 -0.20 -10.52
C ASN A 276 20.53 0.38 -10.04
N ALA A 277 20.41 1.71 -9.92
CA ALA A 277 19.14 2.36 -9.60
C ALA A 277 18.11 2.17 -10.72
N GLY A 278 18.54 2.23 -11.99
CA GLY A 278 17.70 1.91 -13.14
C GLY A 278 17.19 0.46 -13.13
N LEU A 279 18.10 -0.50 -12.93
CA LEU A 279 17.74 -1.92 -12.81
C LEU A 279 16.82 -2.16 -11.60
N LEU A 280 17.13 -1.54 -10.47
CA LEU A 280 16.35 -1.67 -9.25
C LEU A 280 14.93 -1.11 -9.43
N THR A 281 14.76 -0.04 -10.20
CA THR A 281 13.43 0.51 -10.54
C THR A 281 12.54 -0.54 -11.20
N LEU A 282 13.11 -1.37 -12.10
CA LEU A 282 12.40 -2.50 -12.70
C LEU A 282 12.19 -3.65 -11.70
N PHE A 283 13.22 -3.95 -10.88
CA PHE A 283 13.13 -4.98 -9.85
C PHE A 283 12.07 -4.70 -8.77
N LEU A 284 11.66 -3.45 -8.55
CA LEU A 284 10.53 -3.16 -7.65
C LEU A 284 9.22 -3.82 -8.12
N PHE A 285 9.04 -4.04 -9.42
CA PHE A 285 7.90 -4.79 -9.95
C PHE A 285 8.18 -6.29 -10.01
N LEU A 286 9.40 -6.65 -10.43
CA LEU A 286 9.84 -8.02 -10.67
C LEU A 286 10.29 -8.77 -9.42
N SER A 287 10.26 -8.21 -8.21
CA SER A 287 10.73 -8.91 -7.00
C SER A 287 9.58 -9.59 -6.23
N PRO A 288 9.68 -10.89 -5.91
CA PRO A 288 10.73 -11.87 -6.30
C PRO A 288 10.75 -12.17 -7.81
N ASN A 289 11.94 -12.42 -8.39
CA ASN A 289 12.10 -12.63 -9.83
C ASN A 289 11.22 -13.78 -10.35
N PRO A 290 10.16 -13.50 -11.14
CA PRO A 290 9.24 -14.54 -11.62
C PRO A 290 9.89 -15.46 -12.66
N PHE A 291 11.03 -15.08 -13.23
CA PHE A 291 11.75 -15.89 -14.21
C PHE A 291 12.78 -16.82 -13.58
N ASN A 292 13.03 -16.72 -12.27
CA ASN A 292 13.86 -17.68 -11.56
C ASN A 292 12.99 -18.85 -11.07
N PRO A 293 13.20 -20.09 -11.56
CA PRO A 293 12.44 -21.26 -11.12
C PRO A 293 12.49 -21.49 -9.60
N ALA A 294 13.59 -21.12 -8.93
CA ALA A 294 13.73 -21.26 -7.49
C ALA A 294 12.71 -20.43 -6.69
N ASN A 295 12.19 -19.34 -7.26
CA ASN A 295 11.19 -18.49 -6.60
C ASN A 295 9.76 -19.05 -6.69
N TRP A 296 9.55 -20.16 -7.40
CA TRP A 296 8.25 -20.84 -7.48
C TRP A 296 8.10 -21.95 -6.44
N ASP A 297 8.96 -21.96 -5.42
CA ASP A 297 8.79 -22.82 -4.25
C ASP A 297 7.47 -22.48 -3.49
N PRO A 298 6.90 -23.41 -2.70
CA PRO A 298 5.65 -23.15 -1.97
C PRO A 298 5.69 -21.94 -1.03
N VAL A 299 6.88 -21.50 -0.62
CA VAL A 299 7.09 -20.41 0.35
C VAL A 299 7.05 -19.04 -0.33
N MET A 300 7.50 -18.94 -1.57
CA MET A 300 7.60 -17.70 -2.35
C MET A 300 6.57 -17.62 -3.47
N MET A 301 6.00 -18.75 -3.91
CA MET A 301 5.08 -18.88 -5.05
C MET A 301 4.04 -17.75 -5.13
N TYR A 302 3.32 -17.46 -4.05
CA TYR A 302 2.28 -16.42 -4.08
C TYR A 302 2.87 -15.01 -4.31
N ARG A 303 4.01 -14.69 -3.70
CA ARG A 303 4.71 -13.41 -3.91
C ARG A 303 5.31 -13.33 -5.31
N THR A 304 5.78 -14.45 -5.84
CA THR A 304 6.28 -14.58 -7.21
C THR A 304 5.15 -14.40 -8.24
N ALA A 305 3.95 -14.91 -7.96
CA ALA A 305 2.76 -14.67 -8.78
C ALA A 305 2.34 -13.19 -8.77
N GLU A 306 2.43 -12.50 -7.63
CA GLU A 306 2.22 -11.05 -7.56
C GLU A 306 3.27 -10.29 -8.39
N ALA A 307 4.55 -10.67 -8.30
CA ALA A 307 5.60 -10.08 -9.12
C ALA A 307 5.36 -10.31 -10.62
N LEU A 308 4.89 -11.50 -11.01
CA LEU A 308 4.48 -11.78 -12.39
C LEU A 308 3.34 -10.86 -12.85
N PHE A 309 2.29 -10.70 -12.03
CA PHE A 309 1.19 -9.77 -12.33
C PHE A 309 1.67 -8.31 -12.48
N MET A 310 2.56 -7.86 -11.60
CA MET A 310 3.17 -6.53 -11.67
C MET A 310 4.02 -6.35 -12.92
N SER A 311 4.71 -7.42 -13.36
CA SER A 311 5.52 -7.43 -14.58
C SER A 311 4.65 -7.37 -15.84
N LEU A 312 3.55 -8.12 -15.88
CA LEU A 312 2.54 -8.00 -16.93
C LEU A 312 1.91 -6.60 -16.96
N SER A 313 1.74 -5.97 -15.80
CA SER A 313 1.28 -4.57 -15.70
C SER A 313 2.29 -3.58 -16.31
N ILE A 314 3.61 -3.83 -16.21
CA ILE A 314 4.61 -3.01 -16.93
C ILE A 314 4.45 -3.17 -18.44
N ALA A 315 4.39 -4.40 -18.94
CA ALA A 315 4.21 -4.64 -20.38
C ALA A 315 2.93 -3.98 -20.90
N GLY A 316 1.85 -4.08 -20.11
CA GLY A 316 0.60 -3.35 -20.31
C GLY A 316 0.77 -1.83 -20.36
N ALA A 317 1.54 -1.27 -19.42
CA ALA A 317 1.77 0.16 -19.32
C ALA A 317 2.52 0.69 -20.55
N VAL A 318 3.47 -0.08 -21.10
CA VAL A 318 4.16 0.28 -22.36
C VAL A 318 3.16 0.40 -23.51
N MET A 319 2.26 -0.58 -23.66
CA MET A 319 1.20 -0.53 -24.69
C MET A 319 0.29 0.68 -24.49
N VAL A 320 -0.15 0.96 -23.26
CA VAL A 320 -1.00 2.11 -22.95
C VAL A 320 -0.26 3.43 -23.20
N TYR A 321 1.02 3.53 -22.82
CA TYR A 321 1.83 4.73 -22.98
C TYR A 321 1.99 5.14 -24.47
N ILE A 322 2.14 4.14 -25.34
CA ILE A 322 2.23 4.33 -26.79
C ILE A 322 0.88 4.79 -27.35
N ASN A 323 -0.20 4.07 -27.02
CA ASN A 323 -1.51 4.23 -27.66
C ASN A 323 -2.41 5.33 -27.06
N ALA A 324 -2.19 5.75 -25.81
CA ALA A 324 -3.03 6.71 -25.09
C ALA A 324 -2.18 7.88 -24.55
N PRO A 325 -1.96 8.95 -25.34
CA PRO A 325 -1.04 10.04 -24.99
C PRO A 325 -1.40 10.77 -23.68
N GLU A 326 -2.67 10.83 -23.32
CA GLU A 326 -3.21 11.39 -22.09
C GLU A 326 -2.66 10.72 -20.81
N THR A 327 -2.23 9.46 -20.92
CA THR A 327 -1.70 8.68 -19.80
C THR A 327 -0.21 8.96 -19.51
N ARG A 328 0.51 9.55 -20.46
CA ARG A 328 1.97 9.69 -20.40
C ARG A 328 2.45 10.47 -19.18
N LYS A 329 1.69 11.49 -18.75
CA LYS A 329 2.02 12.28 -17.57
C LYS A 329 2.04 11.42 -16.31
N PHE A 330 1.05 10.54 -16.12
CA PHE A 330 0.99 9.62 -14.99
C PHE A 330 2.20 8.71 -14.95
N TYR A 331 2.47 8.00 -16.05
CA TYR A 331 3.58 7.05 -16.12
C TYR A 331 4.95 7.69 -15.94
N LYS A 332 5.17 8.89 -16.49
CA LYS A 332 6.42 9.65 -16.28
C LYS A 332 6.62 10.00 -14.81
N ILE A 333 5.59 10.47 -14.12
CA ILE A 333 5.70 10.80 -12.69
C ILE A 333 5.96 9.55 -11.86
N VAL A 334 5.24 8.46 -12.13
CA VAL A 334 5.47 7.17 -11.44
C VAL A 334 6.92 6.72 -11.65
N LEU A 335 7.42 6.74 -12.88
CA LEU A 335 8.81 6.34 -13.18
C LEU A 335 9.83 7.20 -12.43
N PHE A 336 9.67 8.53 -12.41
CA PHE A 336 10.54 9.44 -11.66
C PHE A 336 10.51 9.17 -10.16
N VAL A 337 9.32 8.97 -9.59
CA VAL A 337 9.16 8.65 -8.16
C VAL A 337 9.82 7.32 -7.81
N LEU A 338 9.59 6.27 -8.62
CA LEU A 338 10.18 4.96 -8.39
C LEU A 338 11.70 4.96 -8.57
N PHE A 339 12.22 5.69 -9.56
CA PHE A 339 13.66 5.83 -9.76
C PHE A 339 14.31 6.60 -8.61
N THR A 340 13.69 7.69 -8.14
CA THR A 340 14.17 8.43 -6.96
C THR A 340 14.23 7.53 -5.73
N TYR A 341 13.20 6.70 -5.54
CA TYR A 341 13.18 5.69 -4.48
C TYR A 341 14.29 4.65 -4.63
N ALA A 342 14.51 4.14 -5.85
CA ALA A 342 15.58 3.20 -6.15
C ALA A 342 16.97 3.80 -5.88
N CYS A 343 17.22 5.06 -6.25
CA CYS A 343 18.45 5.77 -5.91
C CYS A 343 18.73 5.74 -4.40
N THR A 344 17.71 6.02 -3.58
CA THR A 344 17.87 5.97 -2.12
C THR A 344 18.16 4.57 -1.61
N LEU A 345 17.50 3.54 -2.16
CA LEU A 345 17.78 2.15 -1.79
C LEU A 345 19.19 1.70 -2.20
N ILE A 346 19.72 2.21 -3.32
CA ILE A 346 21.10 1.98 -3.74
C ILE A 346 22.07 2.60 -2.74
N LEU A 347 21.86 3.83 -2.29
CA LEU A 347 22.72 4.46 -1.28
C LEU A 347 22.71 3.67 0.04
N VAL A 348 21.53 3.25 0.51
CA VAL A 348 21.42 2.43 1.72
C VAL A 348 22.12 1.08 1.54
N GLY A 349 21.98 0.43 0.38
CA GLY A 349 22.66 -0.82 0.09
C GLY A 349 24.18 -0.67 -0.07
N TYR A 350 24.63 0.44 -0.64
CA TYR A 350 26.05 0.77 -0.82
C TYR A 350 26.75 0.91 0.53
N VAL A 351 26.15 1.63 1.49
CA VAL A 351 26.68 1.73 2.86
C VAL A 351 26.90 0.33 3.45
N THR A 352 25.91 -0.58 3.33
CA THR A 352 26.04 -1.95 3.81
C THR A 352 27.16 -2.74 3.13
N ILE A 353 27.35 -2.57 1.81
CA ILE A 353 28.40 -3.26 1.04
C ILE A 353 29.78 -2.76 1.47
N VAL A 354 29.96 -1.44 1.60
CA VAL A 354 31.21 -0.83 2.04
C VAL A 354 31.56 -1.24 3.46
N THR A 355 30.58 -1.25 4.39
CA THR A 355 30.80 -1.71 5.78
C THR A 355 31.18 -3.19 5.86
N ARG A 356 30.82 -4.00 4.86
CA ARG A 356 31.14 -5.43 4.79
C ARG A 356 32.36 -5.73 3.91
N GLU A 357 33.06 -4.70 3.43
CA GLU A 357 34.24 -4.82 2.56
C GLU A 357 33.99 -5.68 1.31
N LEU A 358 32.76 -5.60 0.75
CA LEU A 358 32.39 -6.32 -0.46
C LEU A 358 32.57 -5.43 -1.71
N ASP A 359 32.94 -6.04 -2.84
CA ASP A 359 33.10 -5.32 -4.11
C ASP A 359 31.75 -4.83 -4.67
N TYR A 360 31.66 -3.53 -4.96
CA TYR A 360 30.46 -2.92 -5.53
C TYR A 360 30.45 -2.99 -7.05
N GLY A 361 29.72 -3.97 -7.60
CA GLY A 361 29.52 -4.16 -9.04
C GLY A 361 28.11 -3.81 -9.54
N VAL A 362 27.93 -3.83 -10.86
CA VAL A 362 26.59 -3.77 -11.49
C VAL A 362 25.82 -5.04 -11.12
N GLY A 363 24.56 -4.89 -10.68
CA GLY A 363 23.67 -5.99 -10.29
C GLY A 363 23.74 -6.44 -8.82
N THR A 364 24.60 -5.83 -7.99
CA THR A 364 24.90 -6.31 -6.63
C THR A 364 23.81 -6.08 -5.56
N ILE A 365 22.83 -5.18 -5.76
CA ILE A 365 21.82 -4.80 -4.75
C ILE A 365 20.40 -5.28 -5.13
N GLY A 366 20.25 -6.49 -5.69
CA GLY A 366 18.96 -6.99 -6.19
C GLY A 366 18.14 -7.90 -5.25
N ASP A 367 18.79 -8.66 -4.37
CA ASP A 367 18.24 -9.97 -3.98
C ASP A 367 17.27 -9.99 -2.78
N ASN A 368 17.03 -8.85 -2.11
CA ASN A 368 16.07 -8.76 -1.00
C ASN A 368 15.21 -7.47 -1.06
N MET A 369 14.58 -7.25 -2.21
CA MET A 369 13.75 -6.06 -2.45
C MET A 369 12.30 -6.22 -2.01
N VAL A 370 11.84 -7.44 -1.72
CA VAL A 370 10.44 -7.71 -1.33
C VAL A 370 10.01 -6.88 -0.12
N ARG A 371 10.82 -6.87 0.94
CA ARG A 371 10.55 -6.05 2.14
C ARG A 371 10.69 -4.55 1.86
N LYS A 372 11.67 -4.16 1.04
CA LYS A 372 11.92 -2.77 0.69
C LYS A 372 10.85 -2.21 -0.26
N LYS A 373 10.12 -3.04 -1.00
CA LYS A 373 8.99 -2.69 -1.88
C LYS A 373 7.74 -2.27 -1.10
N LEU A 374 7.55 -2.74 0.13
CA LEU A 374 6.25 -2.61 0.82
C LEU A 374 5.74 -1.16 0.99
N PRO A 375 6.56 -0.15 1.35
CA PRO A 375 6.07 1.22 1.51
C PRO A 375 5.53 1.85 0.22
N ILE A 376 6.01 1.40 -0.95
CA ILE A 376 5.55 1.90 -2.25
C ILE A 376 4.56 0.94 -2.92
N LEU A 377 4.26 -0.21 -2.32
CA LEU A 377 3.33 -1.20 -2.89
C LEU A 377 1.95 -0.61 -3.20
N PRO A 378 1.37 0.31 -2.40
CA PRO A 378 0.13 1.00 -2.78
C PRO A 378 0.23 1.73 -4.12
N LEU A 379 1.35 2.40 -4.38
CA LEU A 379 1.62 3.12 -5.62
C LEU A 379 1.78 2.16 -6.81
N LEU A 380 2.39 0.98 -6.60
CA LEU A 380 2.47 -0.07 -7.62
C LEU A 380 1.08 -0.61 -7.99
N TYR A 381 0.20 -0.80 -7.02
CA TYR A 381 -1.19 -1.20 -7.28
C TYR A 381 -2.01 -0.10 -7.97
N VAL A 382 -1.78 1.18 -7.64
CA VAL A 382 -2.37 2.30 -8.38
C VAL A 382 -1.90 2.31 -9.83
N PHE A 383 -0.61 2.07 -10.08
CA PHE A 383 -0.06 1.89 -11.42
C PHE A 383 -0.73 0.73 -12.16
N SER A 384 -0.79 -0.46 -11.56
CA SER A 384 -1.43 -1.63 -12.18
C SER A 384 -2.92 -1.39 -12.46
N ALA A 385 -3.67 -0.84 -11.51
CA ALA A 385 -5.09 -0.55 -11.69
C ALA A 385 -5.34 0.45 -12.82
N TYR A 386 -4.51 1.50 -12.92
CA TYR A 386 -4.59 2.47 -13.99
C TYR A 386 -4.32 1.83 -15.36
N THR A 387 -3.27 1.02 -15.45
CA THR A 387 -2.94 0.27 -16.67
C THR A 387 -4.07 -0.66 -17.09
N MET A 388 -4.62 -1.46 -16.18
CA MET A 388 -5.65 -2.46 -16.47
C MET A 388 -6.93 -1.82 -17.02
N VAL A 389 -7.33 -0.67 -16.46
CA VAL A 389 -8.50 0.06 -16.92
C VAL A 389 -8.31 0.60 -18.34
N TRP A 390 -7.13 1.13 -18.66
CA TRP A 390 -6.80 1.60 -20.00
C TRP A 390 -6.63 0.48 -21.02
N LEU A 391 -6.00 -0.64 -20.65
CA LEU A 391 -5.94 -1.82 -21.50
C LEU A 391 -7.34 -2.33 -21.86
N GLY A 392 -8.25 -2.36 -20.89
CA GLY A 392 -9.64 -2.74 -21.13
C GLY A 392 -10.38 -1.80 -22.09
N LYS A 393 -9.96 -0.55 -22.26
CA LYS A 393 -10.45 0.35 -23.32
C LYS A 393 -9.87 -0.03 -24.68
N LEU A 394 -8.57 -0.27 -24.74
CA LEU A 394 -7.83 -0.55 -25.98
C LEU A 394 -8.19 -1.90 -26.62
N THR A 395 -8.49 -2.91 -25.81
CA THR A 395 -8.82 -4.27 -26.29
C THR A 395 -10.29 -4.46 -26.63
N ARG A 396 -11.16 -3.47 -26.37
CA ARG A 396 -12.58 -3.56 -26.72
C ARG A 396 -12.75 -3.52 -28.25
N PRO A 397 -13.43 -4.52 -28.86
CA PRO A 397 -13.68 -4.51 -30.29
C PRO A 397 -14.53 -3.30 -30.68
N LYS A 398 -14.10 -2.56 -31.71
CA LYS A 398 -14.75 -1.33 -32.23
C LYS A 398 -16.25 -1.47 -32.55
N ARG A 399 -16.77 -2.69 -32.73
CA ARG A 399 -18.19 -2.96 -33.05
C ARG A 399 -19.16 -2.54 -31.94
N VAL A 400 -18.81 -2.71 -30.66
CA VAL A 400 -19.70 -2.36 -29.53
C VAL A 400 -19.86 -0.84 -29.38
N HIS A 401 -18.88 -0.05 -29.84
CA HIS A 401 -18.96 1.41 -29.75
C HIS A 401 -19.97 2.00 -30.74
N LYS A 402 -20.19 1.35 -31.89
CA LYS A 402 -21.21 1.75 -32.86
C LYS A 402 -22.64 1.45 -32.36
N GLU A 403 -22.85 0.34 -31.65
CA GLU A 403 -24.16 -0.03 -31.10
C GLU A 403 -24.61 0.87 -29.93
N VAL A 404 -23.67 1.32 -29.09
CA VAL A 404 -23.98 2.27 -28.01
C VAL A 404 -24.32 3.65 -28.58
N LEU A 405 -23.57 4.12 -29.58
CA LEU A 405 -23.87 5.38 -30.28
C LEU A 405 -25.20 5.32 -31.07
N SER A 406 -25.53 4.18 -31.70
CA SER A 406 -26.82 4.03 -32.39
C SER A 406 -28.01 3.92 -31.44
N CYS A 407 -27.81 3.47 -30.20
CA CYS A 407 -28.86 3.48 -29.18
C CYS A 407 -29.11 4.90 -28.62
N GLU A 408 -28.09 5.75 -28.54
CA GLU A 408 -28.26 7.16 -28.14
C GLU A 408 -28.89 8.01 -29.27
N GLU A 409 -28.52 7.76 -30.54
CA GLU A 409 -29.15 8.43 -31.69
C GLU A 409 -30.61 7.99 -31.91
N GLY A 410 -30.95 6.74 -31.57
CA GLY A 410 -32.31 6.20 -31.63
C GLY A 410 -33.28 6.77 -30.58
N ILE A 411 -32.78 7.41 -29.51
CA ILE A 411 -33.63 8.07 -28.50
C ILE A 411 -33.89 9.54 -28.88
N SER A 412 -33.00 10.17 -29.67
CA SER A 412 -33.19 11.56 -30.14
C SER A 412 -34.13 11.70 -31.35
N SER A 413 -34.46 10.58 -32.01
CA SER A 413 -35.32 10.53 -33.20
C SER A 413 -36.75 10.03 -32.92
N GLY A 414 -37.14 9.94 -31.64
CA GLY A 414 -38.53 9.72 -31.25
C GLY A 414 -39.37 10.96 -31.49
N GLU A 415 -40.02 11.02 -32.66
CA GLU A 415 -41.10 11.95 -33.00
C GLU A 415 -42.05 12.16 -31.81
N LEU A 416 -42.05 13.37 -31.26
CA LEU A 416 -43.13 13.88 -30.43
C LEU A 416 -44.42 13.91 -31.26
N LYS A 417 -45.26 12.87 -31.13
CA LYS A 417 -46.66 12.96 -31.57
C LYS A 417 -47.37 14.03 -30.74
N PRO A 418 -47.97 15.07 -31.35
CA PRO A 418 -48.71 16.07 -30.61
C PRO A 418 -49.98 15.44 -30.03
N TYR A 419 -50.16 15.61 -28.72
CA TYR A 419 -51.38 15.31 -28.00
C TYR A 419 -52.48 16.26 -28.51
N SER A 420 -53.34 15.79 -29.41
CA SER A 420 -54.56 16.51 -29.77
C SER A 420 -55.64 16.23 -28.73
N ALA A 421 -55.98 17.28 -27.99
CA ALA A 421 -57.14 17.31 -27.12
C ALA A 421 -58.43 17.23 -27.95
N SER A 422 -59.30 16.28 -27.63
CA SER A 422 -60.72 16.36 -27.99
C SER A 422 -61.57 16.17 -26.73
N LEU A 423 -62.04 17.32 -26.24
CA LEU A 423 -63.21 17.47 -25.38
C LEU A 423 -64.40 16.69 -25.94
N ARG A 424 -65.11 15.92 -25.10
CA ARG A 424 -66.58 15.85 -25.04
C ARG A 424 -67.00 15.40 -23.64
N SER A 425 -67.59 16.32 -22.89
CA SER A 425 -68.63 16.08 -21.86
C SER A 425 -69.97 15.75 -22.57
N PRO A 426 -71.06 15.30 -21.92
CA PRO A 426 -71.51 15.55 -20.54
C PRO A 426 -71.03 14.53 -19.50
#